data_AF-A0A2U3RH39-F1
#
_entry.id   AF-A0A2U3RH39-F1
#
_cell.length_a   1.000
_cell.length_b   1.000
_cell.length_c   1.000
_cell.angle_alpha   90.00
_cell.angle_beta   90.00
_cell.angle_gamma   90.00
#
_symmetry.space_group_name_H-M   'P 1'
#
loop_
_entity.id
_entity.type
_entity.pdbx_description
1 polymer ?
#
loop_
_entity_poly.entity_id
_entity_poly.type
_entity_poly.pdbx_seq_one_letter_code
_entity_poly.pdbx_strand_id
1 'polypeptide(L)'
;MANSLWALGRLEIQPQDTFIKAWIDHATKNIEKFNPQGLANSIYGIFILNVLCDSKIKVPQQFISAVNQNIELFDENIEDISQILKAHYYFGKQGVGILTSQNRQLLEKKLKTNLTPCHISNLQLNVLKVVKKVLAQYNVKSEHYIKQITSSVDIFIKEKNTVLQVDGPCHFDNNNVPNISTKLNTELLKSYGYIVHRIPYWVWDKLRTNTDKEKYICELICNDQSVSESETLEEIFYDAQESIPEQSTSEILPYSESQIPDDVFYDAYEYIPQDPLTHDSSFHYDMQALGSIGSSDFETRSL
;
A
#
# COMPACT_ATOMS: atom_id res chain seq x y z
N MET A 1 -22.50 -2.99 9.10
CA MET A 1 -21.69 -4.14 9.55
C MET A 1 -20.29 -4.11 8.97
N ALA A 2 -20.10 -3.98 7.64
CA ALA A 2 -18.78 -3.90 7.01
C ALA A 2 -17.80 -2.93 7.72
N ASN A 3 -18.28 -1.74 8.06
CA ASN A 3 -17.44 -0.70 8.66
C ASN A 3 -17.04 -0.97 10.12
N SER A 4 -17.61 -1.96 10.83
CA SER A 4 -17.29 -2.15 12.25
C SER A 4 -15.89 -2.76 12.45
N LEU A 5 -15.49 -3.74 11.64
CA LEU A 5 -14.13 -4.28 11.70
C LEU A 5 -13.10 -3.24 11.25
N TRP A 6 -13.41 -2.49 10.19
CA TRP A 6 -12.60 -1.36 9.76
C TRP A 6 -12.43 -0.33 10.88
N ALA A 7 -13.51 0.06 11.57
CA ALA A 7 -13.46 1.01 12.68
C ALA A 7 -12.63 0.47 13.86
N LEU A 8 -12.78 -0.80 14.22
CA LEU A 8 -12.00 -1.43 15.28
C LEU A 8 -10.52 -1.46 14.93
N GLY A 9 -10.17 -1.83 13.69
CA GLY A 9 -8.79 -1.78 13.20
C GLY A 9 -8.23 -0.36 13.21
N ARG A 10 -9.03 0.64 12.81
CA ARG A 10 -8.60 2.05 12.86
C ARG A 10 -8.36 2.58 14.26
N LEU A 11 -9.08 2.06 15.24
CA LEU A 11 -8.92 2.40 16.65
C LEU A 11 -7.86 1.53 17.34
N GLU A 12 -7.24 0.60 16.62
CA GLU A 12 -6.29 -0.39 17.17
C GLU A 12 -6.89 -1.18 18.34
N ILE A 13 -8.20 -1.45 18.28
CA ILE A 13 -8.93 -2.22 19.28
C ILE A 13 -9.01 -3.67 18.84
N GLN A 14 -8.25 -4.53 19.51
CA GLN A 14 -8.35 -5.99 19.37
C GLN A 14 -9.76 -6.46 19.78
N PRO A 15 -10.59 -6.97 18.85
CA PRO A 15 -11.91 -7.46 19.20
C PRO A 15 -11.81 -8.82 19.89
N GLN A 16 -12.77 -9.14 20.76
CA GLN A 16 -12.84 -10.48 21.36
C GLN A 16 -13.16 -11.54 20.30
N ASP A 17 -12.64 -12.75 20.45
CA ASP A 17 -12.88 -13.87 19.53
C ASP A 17 -14.38 -14.17 19.34
N THR A 18 -15.16 -14.03 20.41
CA THR A 18 -16.63 -14.19 20.39
C THR A 18 -17.30 -13.16 19.49
N PHE A 19 -16.81 -11.91 19.51
CA PHE A 19 -17.29 -10.86 18.62
C PHE A 19 -16.92 -11.15 17.17
N ILE A 20 -15.66 -11.52 16.90
CA ILE A 20 -15.20 -11.86 15.54
C ILE A 20 -16.03 -13.01 14.95
N LYS A 21 -16.24 -14.07 15.73
CA LYS A 21 -17.06 -15.21 15.32
C LYS A 21 -18.49 -14.80 15.02
N ALA A 22 -19.13 -14.05 15.93
CA ALA A 22 -20.50 -13.59 15.73
C ALA A 22 -20.63 -12.66 14.51
N TRP A 23 -19.63 -11.78 14.29
CA TRP A 23 -19.58 -10.90 13.14
C TRP A 23 -19.46 -11.69 11.85
N ILE A 24 -18.52 -12.65 11.76
CA ILE A 24 -18.34 -13.52 10.58
C ILE A 24 -19.60 -14.32 10.29
N ASP A 25 -20.20 -14.94 11.32
CA ASP A 25 -21.42 -15.72 11.19
C ASP A 25 -22.59 -14.88 10.65
N HIS A 26 -22.75 -13.66 11.13
CA HIS A 26 -23.82 -12.78 10.66
C HIS A 26 -23.54 -12.23 9.26
N ALA A 27 -22.30 -11.80 9.00
CA ALA A 27 -21.91 -11.19 7.74
C ALA A 27 -22.02 -12.20 6.59
N THR A 28 -21.54 -13.43 6.79
CA THR A 28 -21.63 -14.50 5.78
C THR A 28 -23.07 -14.91 5.49
N LYS A 29 -23.96 -14.95 6.50
CA LYS A 29 -25.41 -15.20 6.30
C LYS A 29 -26.13 -14.10 5.53
N ASN A 30 -25.59 -12.89 5.52
CA ASN A 30 -26.19 -11.74 4.84
C ASN A 30 -25.34 -11.25 3.67
N ILE A 31 -24.43 -12.09 3.15
CA ILE A 31 -23.43 -11.69 2.16
C ILE A 31 -24.06 -11.13 0.88
N GLU A 32 -25.21 -11.64 0.47
CA GLU A 32 -25.98 -11.17 -0.70
C GLU A 32 -26.47 -9.72 -0.58
N LYS A 33 -26.49 -9.15 0.64
CA LYS A 33 -26.87 -7.76 0.90
C LYS A 33 -25.68 -6.79 0.82
N PHE A 34 -24.46 -7.29 0.64
CA PHE A 34 -23.27 -6.45 0.55
C PHE A 34 -23.13 -5.92 -0.88
N ASN A 35 -22.98 -4.61 -1.01
CA ASN A 35 -22.52 -3.98 -2.24
C ASN A 35 -20.97 -4.13 -2.37
N PRO A 36 -20.36 -3.80 -3.52
CA PRO A 36 -18.91 -3.91 -3.72
C PRO A 36 -18.09 -3.21 -2.63
N GLN A 37 -18.43 -1.97 -2.28
CA GLN A 37 -17.79 -1.23 -1.19
C GLN A 37 -17.89 -1.96 0.17
N GLY A 38 -19.04 -2.56 0.47
CA GLY A 38 -19.24 -3.34 1.68
C GLY A 38 -18.35 -4.58 1.73
N LEU A 39 -18.13 -5.24 0.59
CA LEU A 39 -17.20 -6.37 0.48
C LEU A 39 -15.75 -5.91 0.68
N ALA A 40 -15.35 -4.82 0.01
CA ALA A 40 -14.02 -4.21 0.14
C ALA A 40 -13.73 -3.81 1.59
N ASN A 41 -14.58 -3.00 2.21
CA ASN A 41 -14.43 -2.54 3.60
C ASN A 41 -14.36 -3.71 4.60
N SER A 42 -15.10 -4.79 4.37
CA SER A 42 -15.09 -5.97 5.23
C SER A 42 -13.75 -6.69 5.20
N ILE A 43 -13.25 -6.96 3.99
CA ILE A 43 -11.95 -7.59 3.77
C ILE A 43 -10.83 -6.70 4.28
N TYR A 44 -10.91 -5.40 4.01
CA TYR A 44 -9.94 -4.43 4.46
C TYR A 44 -9.92 -4.29 5.98
N GLY A 45 -11.08 -4.35 6.64
CA GLY A 45 -11.16 -4.37 8.09
C GLY A 45 -10.48 -5.59 8.72
N ILE A 46 -10.69 -6.78 8.14
CA ILE A 46 -9.99 -8.01 8.55
C ILE A 46 -8.47 -7.87 8.32
N PHE A 47 -8.07 -7.33 7.17
CA PHE A 47 -6.68 -7.05 6.84
C PHE A 47 -6.02 -6.09 7.85
N ILE A 48 -6.64 -4.94 8.16
CA ILE A 48 -6.09 -3.96 9.10
C ILE A 48 -5.91 -4.59 10.49
N LEU A 49 -6.92 -5.30 10.99
CA LEU A 49 -6.87 -5.96 12.29
C LEU A 49 -5.71 -6.97 12.38
N ASN A 50 -5.47 -7.71 11.31
CA ASN A 50 -4.34 -8.63 11.27
C ASN A 50 -2.99 -7.91 11.22
N VAL A 51 -2.87 -6.81 10.48
CA VAL A 51 -1.60 -6.07 10.38
C VAL A 51 -1.29 -5.31 11.68
N LEU A 52 -2.26 -4.61 12.24
CA LEU A 52 -2.03 -3.69 13.37
C LEU A 52 -2.27 -4.33 14.75
N CYS A 53 -3.06 -5.39 14.83
CA CYS A 53 -3.45 -5.99 16.10
C CYS A 53 -3.07 -7.49 16.20
N ASP A 54 -2.39 -8.06 15.20
CA ASP A 54 -2.06 -9.49 15.11
C ASP A 54 -3.27 -10.42 15.37
N SER A 55 -4.46 -10.03 14.91
CA SER A 55 -5.70 -10.76 15.21
C SER A 55 -5.80 -12.15 14.57
N LYS A 56 -4.96 -12.47 13.59
CA LYS A 56 -4.91 -13.78 12.89
C LYS A 56 -6.27 -14.24 12.34
N ILE A 57 -7.13 -13.29 11.98
CA ILE A 57 -8.46 -13.56 11.44
C ILE A 57 -8.32 -14.08 10.01
N LYS A 58 -8.97 -15.21 9.72
CA LYS A 58 -9.04 -15.75 8.35
C LYS A 58 -10.16 -15.07 7.57
N VAL A 59 -9.91 -14.75 6.31
CA VAL A 59 -10.95 -14.24 5.41
C VAL A 59 -11.94 -15.38 5.09
N PRO A 60 -13.26 -15.23 5.35
CA PRO A 60 -14.21 -16.29 5.06
C PRO A 60 -14.34 -16.57 3.56
N GLN A 61 -14.48 -17.84 3.18
CA GLN A 61 -14.57 -18.25 1.78
C GLN A 61 -15.75 -17.58 1.04
N GLN A 62 -16.85 -17.30 1.73
CA GLN A 62 -18.01 -16.60 1.16
C GLN A 62 -17.66 -15.17 0.73
N PHE A 63 -16.80 -14.46 1.46
CA PHE A 63 -16.30 -13.14 1.04
C PHE A 63 -15.39 -13.26 -0.17
N ILE A 64 -14.49 -14.25 -0.19
CA ILE A 64 -13.61 -14.52 -1.35
C ILE A 64 -14.47 -14.81 -2.59
N SER A 65 -15.46 -15.70 -2.49
CA SER A 65 -16.38 -16.01 -3.57
C SER A 65 -17.18 -14.80 -4.02
N ALA A 66 -17.74 -14.02 -3.08
CA ALA A 66 -18.53 -12.83 -3.41
C ALA A 66 -17.69 -11.76 -4.13
N VAL A 67 -16.46 -11.49 -3.68
CA VAL A 67 -15.57 -10.54 -4.39
C VAL A 67 -15.29 -10.98 -5.82
N ASN A 68 -14.93 -12.25 -6.01
CA ASN A 68 -14.60 -12.74 -7.36
C ASN A 68 -15.82 -12.80 -8.30
N GLN A 69 -17.01 -13.09 -7.78
CA GLN A 69 -18.26 -13.08 -8.56
C GLN A 69 -18.68 -11.67 -8.97
N ASN A 70 -18.35 -10.66 -8.15
CA ASN A 70 -18.72 -9.27 -8.39
C ASN A 70 -17.53 -8.43 -8.91
N ILE A 71 -16.48 -9.06 -9.46
CA ILE A 71 -15.23 -8.37 -9.79
C ILE A 71 -15.42 -7.19 -10.75
N GLU A 72 -16.35 -7.33 -11.69
CA GLU A 72 -16.67 -6.31 -12.68
C GLU A 72 -17.44 -5.12 -12.08
N LEU A 73 -18.07 -5.30 -10.92
CA LEU A 73 -18.80 -4.26 -10.19
C LEU A 73 -17.89 -3.38 -9.33
N PHE A 74 -16.63 -3.77 -9.14
CA PHE A 74 -15.62 -2.84 -8.65
C PHE A 74 -15.29 -1.89 -9.80
N ASP A 75 -15.97 -0.74 -9.76
CA ASP A 75 -15.87 0.35 -10.72
C ASP A 75 -14.53 1.09 -10.58
N GLU A 76 -14.43 2.29 -11.14
CA GLU A 76 -13.23 3.12 -11.04
C GLU A 76 -12.96 3.64 -9.61
N ASN A 77 -13.69 3.18 -8.57
CA ASN A 77 -13.33 3.47 -7.19
C ASN A 77 -11.99 2.80 -6.81
N ILE A 78 -10.93 3.58 -7.03
CA ILE A 78 -9.53 3.24 -6.76
C ILE A 78 -9.34 2.76 -5.32
N GLU A 79 -10.10 3.31 -4.37
CA GLU A 79 -9.98 2.96 -2.95
C GLU A 79 -10.43 1.51 -2.71
N ASP A 80 -11.60 1.11 -3.18
CA ASP A 80 -12.10 -0.26 -3.01
C ASP A 80 -11.17 -1.28 -3.69
N ILE A 81 -10.65 -0.93 -4.86
CA ILE A 81 -9.66 -1.74 -5.60
C ILE A 81 -8.36 -1.87 -4.80
N SER A 82 -7.82 -0.76 -4.30
CA SER A 82 -6.59 -0.71 -3.50
C SER A 82 -6.73 -1.55 -2.22
N GLN A 83 -7.86 -1.42 -1.53
CA GLN A 83 -8.18 -2.19 -0.34
C GLN A 83 -8.17 -3.71 -0.59
N ILE A 84 -8.80 -4.16 -1.68
CA ILE A 84 -8.85 -5.59 -2.04
C ILE A 84 -7.48 -6.09 -2.45
N LEU A 85 -6.73 -5.34 -3.25
CA LEU A 85 -5.39 -5.74 -3.70
C LEU A 85 -4.41 -5.83 -2.52
N LYS A 86 -4.38 -4.85 -1.61
CA LYS A 86 -3.57 -4.90 -0.38
C LYS A 86 -3.87 -6.16 0.43
N ALA A 87 -5.15 -6.41 0.68
CA ALA A 87 -5.57 -7.60 1.41
C ALA A 87 -5.18 -8.87 0.64
N HIS A 88 -5.36 -8.91 -0.68
CA HIS A 88 -4.97 -10.04 -1.53
C HIS A 88 -3.50 -10.40 -1.37
N TYR A 89 -2.59 -9.44 -1.48
CA TYR A 89 -1.16 -9.71 -1.34
C TYR A 89 -0.78 -10.12 0.09
N TYR A 90 -1.38 -9.47 1.09
CA TYR A 90 -1.10 -9.77 2.48
C TYR A 90 -1.51 -11.19 2.86
N PHE A 91 -2.74 -11.60 2.51
CA PHE A 91 -3.21 -12.96 2.77
C PHE A 91 -2.58 -13.99 1.82
N GLY A 92 -2.19 -13.58 0.61
CA GLY A 92 -1.44 -14.41 -0.33
C GLY A 92 -0.11 -14.89 0.25
N LYS A 93 0.60 -14.04 1.02
CA LYS A 93 1.81 -14.44 1.76
C LYS A 93 1.53 -15.54 2.79
N GLN A 94 0.30 -15.62 3.30
CA GLN A 94 -0.14 -16.62 4.27
C GLN A 94 -0.76 -17.87 3.59
N GLY A 95 -0.65 -17.96 2.26
CA GLY A 95 -1.16 -19.07 1.46
C GLY A 95 -2.64 -18.96 1.05
N VAL A 96 -3.31 -17.84 1.34
CA VAL A 96 -4.74 -17.64 1.01
C VAL A 96 -4.93 -16.36 0.21
N GLY A 97 -4.78 -16.44 -1.11
CA GLY A 97 -5.12 -15.31 -1.99
C GLY A 97 -6.63 -15.03 -2.03
N ILE A 98 -7.00 -13.75 -2.03
CA ILE A 98 -8.42 -13.32 -2.12
C ILE A 98 -8.97 -13.36 -3.55
N LEU A 99 -8.12 -13.25 -4.56
CA LEU A 99 -8.49 -13.07 -5.96
C LEU A 99 -7.96 -14.23 -6.77
N THR A 100 -8.72 -14.62 -7.80
CA THR A 100 -8.15 -15.45 -8.87
C THR A 100 -7.06 -14.69 -9.62
N SER A 101 -6.19 -15.39 -10.35
CA SER A 101 -5.14 -14.73 -11.14
C SER A 101 -5.71 -13.72 -12.15
N GLN A 102 -6.80 -14.10 -12.84
CA GLN A 102 -7.50 -13.24 -13.79
C GLN A 102 -8.08 -11.98 -13.12
N ASN A 103 -8.77 -12.15 -11.98
CA ASN A 103 -9.39 -11.04 -11.27
C ASN A 103 -8.37 -10.09 -10.65
N ARG A 104 -7.26 -10.66 -10.15
CA ARG A 104 -6.10 -9.87 -9.70
C ARG A 104 -5.55 -9.01 -10.83
N GLN A 105 -5.27 -9.59 -11.99
CA GLN A 105 -4.75 -8.85 -13.16
C GLN A 105 -5.72 -7.74 -13.60
N LEU A 106 -7.02 -8.01 -13.60
CA LEU A 106 -8.05 -7.02 -13.90
C LEU A 106 -7.98 -5.82 -12.94
N LEU A 107 -7.96 -6.07 -11.64
CA LEU A 107 -7.89 -5.01 -10.63
C LEU A 107 -6.54 -4.28 -10.64
N GLU A 108 -5.42 -4.98 -10.83
CA GLU A 108 -4.10 -4.37 -11.00
C GLU A 108 -4.09 -3.41 -12.20
N LYS A 109 -4.68 -3.81 -13.33
CA LYS A 109 -4.81 -2.96 -14.52
C LYS A 109 -5.67 -1.73 -14.25
N LYS A 110 -6.86 -1.91 -13.67
CA LYS A 110 -7.77 -0.81 -13.31
C LYS A 110 -7.10 0.18 -12.35
N LEU A 111 -6.39 -0.32 -11.34
CA LEU A 111 -5.63 0.52 -10.42
C LEU A 111 -4.59 1.33 -11.19
N LYS A 112 -3.74 0.67 -11.98
CA LYS A 112 -2.66 1.30 -12.74
C LYS A 112 -3.16 2.40 -13.69
N THR A 113 -4.27 2.18 -14.39
CA THR A 113 -4.81 3.18 -15.34
C THR A 113 -5.36 4.41 -14.66
N ASN A 114 -5.74 4.31 -13.38
CA ASN A 114 -6.38 5.38 -12.64
C ASN A 114 -5.44 6.04 -11.60
N LEU A 115 -4.21 5.55 -11.45
CA LEU A 115 -3.22 6.19 -10.59
C LEU A 115 -2.87 7.57 -11.15
N THR A 116 -3.14 8.60 -10.35
CA THR A 116 -2.66 9.96 -10.63
C THR A 116 -1.14 10.02 -10.44
N PRO A 117 -0.44 10.84 -11.24
CA PRO A 117 0.99 11.07 -11.03
C PRO A 117 1.25 11.55 -9.60
N CYS A 118 2.27 10.98 -8.94
CA CYS A 118 2.60 11.37 -7.58
C CYS A 118 3.14 12.81 -7.55
N HIS A 119 2.61 13.62 -6.64
CA HIS A 119 3.11 14.96 -6.38
C HIS A 119 4.23 14.90 -5.33
N ILE A 120 5.46 15.11 -5.77
CA ILE A 120 6.63 15.14 -4.88
C ILE A 120 6.67 16.50 -4.16
N SER A 121 6.66 16.48 -2.83
CA SER A 121 6.72 17.73 -2.04
C SER A 121 8.13 18.35 -2.05
N ASN A 122 8.23 19.67 -1.82
CA ASN A 122 9.53 20.34 -1.66
C ASN A 122 10.36 19.74 -0.52
N LEU A 123 9.70 19.32 0.57
CA LEU A 123 10.33 18.63 1.69
C LEU A 123 10.98 17.32 1.22
N GLN A 124 10.22 16.51 0.48
CA GLN A 124 10.70 15.25 -0.07
C GLN A 124 11.83 15.44 -1.08
N LEU A 125 11.74 16.42 -1.98
CA LEU A 125 12.84 16.76 -2.90
C LEU A 125 14.12 17.14 -2.14
N ASN A 126 13.97 17.89 -1.04
CA ASN A 126 15.11 18.28 -0.22
C ASN A 126 15.77 17.07 0.46
N VAL A 127 14.97 16.16 1.02
CA VAL A 127 15.47 14.91 1.60
C VAL A 127 16.14 14.06 0.53
N LEU A 128 15.48 13.83 -0.61
CA LEU A 128 15.98 13.03 -1.73
C LEU A 128 17.34 13.53 -2.23
N LYS A 129 17.52 14.84 -2.35
CA LYS A 129 18.80 15.45 -2.76
C LYS A 129 19.92 15.08 -1.79
N VAL A 130 19.67 15.15 -0.49
CA VAL A 130 20.66 14.80 0.54
C VAL A 130 20.93 13.30 0.53
N VAL A 131 19.89 12.47 0.44
CA VAL A 131 20.02 11.00 0.37
C VAL A 131 20.85 10.58 -0.84
N LYS A 132 20.56 11.09 -2.05
CA LYS A 132 21.35 10.81 -3.26
C LYS A 132 22.81 11.22 -3.13
N LYS A 133 23.10 12.31 -2.41
CA LYS A 133 24.48 12.76 -2.14
C LYS A 133 25.19 11.82 -1.16
N VAL A 134 24.56 11.50 -0.03
CA VAL A 134 25.14 10.69 1.05
C VAL A 134 25.32 9.23 0.63
N LEU A 135 24.38 8.71 -0.17
CA LEU A 135 24.31 7.32 -0.60
C LEU A 135 24.63 7.17 -2.09
N ALA A 136 25.54 7.99 -2.62
CA ALA A 136 25.87 8.01 -4.05
C ALA A 136 26.36 6.64 -4.59
N GLN A 137 26.81 5.75 -3.72
CA GLN A 137 27.21 4.38 -4.07
C GLN A 137 26.05 3.38 -4.25
N TYR A 138 24.82 3.76 -3.88
CA TYR A 138 23.64 2.89 -3.90
C TYR A 138 22.62 3.37 -4.95
N ASN A 139 21.79 2.46 -5.43
CA ASN A 139 20.68 2.78 -6.32
C ASN A 139 19.51 3.36 -5.51
N VAL A 140 19.44 4.70 -5.50
CA VAL A 140 18.39 5.48 -4.83
C VAL A 140 17.31 5.88 -5.83
N LYS A 141 16.13 5.27 -5.69
CA LYS A 141 14.93 5.59 -6.48
C LYS A 141 13.99 6.48 -5.67
N SER A 142 13.34 7.43 -6.32
CA SER A 142 12.23 8.20 -5.75
C SER A 142 10.91 7.69 -6.27
N GLU A 143 9.82 7.84 -5.50
CA GLU A 143 8.47 7.45 -5.91
C GLU A 143 8.36 6.00 -6.39
N HIS A 144 9.10 5.11 -5.73
CA HIS A 144 9.19 3.72 -6.14
C HIS A 144 7.90 2.98 -5.80
N TYR A 145 7.20 2.48 -6.82
CA TYR A 145 5.95 1.73 -6.62
C TYR A 145 6.22 0.31 -6.11
N ILE A 146 5.64 -0.01 -4.94
CA ILE A 146 5.71 -1.36 -4.37
C ILE A 146 4.35 -2.04 -4.55
N LYS A 147 4.34 -3.07 -5.41
CA LYS A 147 3.12 -3.80 -5.81
C LYS A 147 2.34 -4.35 -4.63
N GLN A 148 3.03 -4.94 -3.67
CA GLN A 148 2.46 -5.66 -2.53
C GLN A 148 1.69 -4.76 -1.57
N ILE A 149 2.05 -3.48 -1.50
CA ILE A 149 1.38 -2.47 -0.68
C ILE A 149 0.49 -1.54 -1.51
N THR A 150 0.48 -1.75 -2.83
CA THR A 150 -0.23 -0.98 -3.85
C THR A 150 -0.04 0.53 -3.72
N SER A 151 1.18 0.96 -3.40
CA SER A 151 1.52 2.38 -3.25
C SER A 151 2.98 2.64 -3.56
N SER A 152 3.27 3.88 -3.95
CA SER A 152 4.65 4.37 -4.05
C SER A 152 5.22 4.69 -2.68
N VAL A 153 6.53 4.59 -2.57
CA VAL A 153 7.31 5.06 -1.43
C VAL A 153 8.22 6.21 -1.83
N ASP A 154 8.42 7.15 -0.93
CA ASP A 154 9.08 8.41 -1.25
C ASP A 154 10.51 8.22 -1.75
N ILE A 155 11.27 7.35 -1.07
CA ILE A 155 12.64 6.98 -1.44
C ILE A 155 12.87 5.49 -1.15
N PHE A 156 13.41 4.77 -2.13
CA PHE A 156 13.81 3.38 -2.01
C PHE A 156 15.30 3.20 -2.33
N ILE A 157 15.99 2.43 -1.49
CA ILE A 157 17.42 2.11 -1.62
C ILE A 157 17.53 0.60 -1.86
N LYS A 158 17.75 0.20 -3.12
CA LYS A 158 17.61 -1.20 -3.56
C LYS A 158 18.53 -2.15 -2.79
N GLU A 159 19.81 -1.82 -2.70
CA GLU A 159 20.84 -2.72 -2.13
C GLU A 159 20.69 -2.92 -0.62
N LYS A 160 19.97 -2.03 0.06
CA LYS A 160 19.69 -2.15 1.50
C LYS A 160 18.27 -2.62 1.80
N ASN A 161 17.46 -2.90 0.78
CA ASN A 161 16.02 -3.13 0.91
C ASN A 161 15.34 -2.10 1.85
N THR A 162 15.76 -0.84 1.75
CA THR A 162 15.39 0.22 2.71
C THR A 162 14.46 1.21 2.05
N VAL A 163 13.40 1.55 2.77
CA VAL A 163 12.43 2.59 2.42
C VAL A 163 12.60 3.76 3.37
N LEU A 164 12.74 4.97 2.82
CA LEU A 164 12.60 6.21 3.56
C LEU A 164 11.25 6.84 3.21
N GLN A 165 10.47 7.17 4.24
CA GLN A 165 9.22 7.93 4.13
C GLN A 165 9.42 9.31 4.75
N VAL A 166 9.03 10.36 4.04
CA VAL A 166 9.17 11.76 4.40
C VAL A 166 7.79 12.27 4.83
N ASP A 167 7.55 12.22 6.13
CA ASP A 167 6.22 12.46 6.67
C ASP A 167 5.97 13.96 6.91
N GLY A 168 5.07 14.55 6.11
CA GLY A 168 4.51 15.87 6.35
C GLY A 168 3.52 15.93 7.53
N PRO A 169 3.00 17.12 7.89
CA PRO A 169 2.06 17.28 9.01
C PRO A 169 0.81 16.39 8.93
N CYS A 170 0.33 16.12 7.71
CA CYS A 170 -0.82 15.27 7.45
C CYS A 170 -0.68 13.82 7.95
N HIS A 171 0.55 13.34 8.16
CA HIS A 171 0.83 11.98 8.62
C HIS A 171 0.62 11.79 10.12
N PHE A 172 0.36 12.88 10.86
CA PHE A 172 0.31 12.86 12.32
C PHE A 172 -0.99 13.43 12.86
N ASP A 173 -1.32 13.05 14.09
CA ASP A 173 -2.33 13.72 14.89
C ASP A 173 -1.77 14.97 15.59
N ASN A 174 -2.61 15.64 16.38
CA ASN A 174 -2.24 16.86 17.12
C ASN A 174 -1.14 16.63 18.18
N ASN A 175 -0.83 15.37 18.53
CA ASN A 175 0.20 14.99 19.49
C ASN A 175 1.49 14.48 18.80
N ASN A 176 1.63 14.68 17.48
CA ASN A 176 2.72 14.14 16.67
C ASN A 176 2.77 12.59 16.64
N VAL A 177 1.66 11.92 16.93
CA VAL A 177 1.54 10.47 16.80
C VAL A 177 1.19 10.13 15.36
N PRO A 178 1.87 9.17 14.71
CA PRO A 178 1.52 8.74 13.37
C PRO A 178 0.06 8.31 13.27
N ASN A 179 -0.63 8.82 12.25
CA ASN A 179 -1.99 8.43 11.97
C ASN A 179 -2.07 6.96 11.53
N ILE A 180 -3.28 6.42 11.48
CA ILE A 180 -3.51 5.01 11.16
C ILE A 180 -2.95 4.60 9.79
N SER A 181 -3.04 5.46 8.77
CA SER A 181 -2.52 5.17 7.43
C SER A 181 -1.00 5.03 7.46
N THR A 182 -0.33 5.93 8.18
CA THR A 182 1.13 5.94 8.37
C THR A 182 1.60 4.71 9.15
N LYS A 183 0.88 4.33 10.22
CA LYS A 183 1.17 3.10 10.97
C LYS A 183 0.97 1.84 10.12
N LEU A 184 -0.19 1.73 9.46
CA LEU A 184 -0.52 0.58 8.60
C LEU A 184 0.50 0.42 7.46
N ASN A 185 0.87 1.51 6.79
CA ASN A 185 1.88 1.48 5.74
C ASN A 185 3.24 1.02 6.28
N THR A 186 3.64 1.50 7.46
CA THR A 186 4.90 1.10 8.13
C THR A 186 4.92 -0.39 8.43
N GLU A 187 3.89 -0.90 9.11
CA GLU A 187 3.83 -2.31 9.51
C GLU A 187 3.68 -3.23 8.30
N LEU A 188 2.94 -2.80 7.27
CA LEU A 188 2.83 -3.55 6.04
C LEU A 188 4.18 -3.66 5.32
N LEU A 189 4.91 -2.56 5.14
CA LEU A 189 6.26 -2.57 4.56
C LEU A 189 7.21 -3.49 5.33
N LYS A 190 7.26 -3.35 6.67
CA LYS A 190 8.07 -4.24 7.52
C LYS A 190 7.67 -5.70 7.36
N SER A 191 6.38 -5.99 7.23
CA SER A 191 5.88 -7.35 7.02
C SER A 191 6.38 -7.97 5.71
N TYR A 192 6.76 -7.16 4.72
CA TYR A 192 7.40 -7.58 3.47
C TYR A 192 8.94 -7.57 3.52
N GLY A 193 9.53 -7.35 4.69
CA GLY A 193 10.98 -7.43 4.91
C GLY A 193 11.73 -6.13 4.59
N TYR A 194 11.03 -5.03 4.31
CA TYR A 194 11.67 -3.73 4.12
C TYR A 194 12.15 -3.16 5.46
N ILE A 195 13.34 -2.57 5.45
CA ILE A 195 13.79 -1.68 6.53
C ILE A 195 13.10 -0.33 6.30
N VAL A 196 12.29 0.12 7.25
CA VAL A 196 11.48 1.33 7.10
C VAL A 196 11.96 2.41 8.04
N HIS A 197 12.45 3.51 7.49
CA HIS A 197 12.80 4.70 8.24
C HIS A 197 11.82 5.82 7.87
N ARG A 198 11.33 6.52 8.90
CA ARG A 198 10.42 7.66 8.74
C ARG A 198 11.14 8.93 9.15
N ILE A 199 11.02 9.98 8.34
CA ILE A 199 11.65 11.28 8.54
C ILE A 199 10.51 12.29 8.76
N PRO A 200 10.14 12.58 10.02
CA PRO A 200 9.12 13.59 10.29
C PRO A 200 9.60 14.98 9.89
N TYR A 201 8.72 15.77 9.28
CA TYR A 201 9.04 17.12 8.81
C TYR A 201 9.70 17.99 9.90
N TRP A 202 9.19 17.95 11.14
CA TRP A 202 9.75 18.76 12.23
C TRP A 202 11.15 18.34 12.69
N VAL A 203 11.55 17.08 12.44
CA VAL A 203 12.93 16.64 12.69
C VAL A 203 13.82 17.23 11.61
N TRP A 204 13.40 17.10 10.35
CA TRP A 204 14.14 17.61 9.20
C TRP A 204 14.30 19.14 9.23
N ASP A 205 13.24 19.87 9.58
CA ASP A 205 13.23 21.34 9.63
C ASP A 205 14.13 21.91 10.72
N LYS A 206 14.44 21.13 11.77
CA LYS A 206 15.39 21.55 12.82
C LYS A 206 16.84 21.48 12.35
N LEU A 207 17.14 20.73 11.28
CA LEU A 207 18.50 20.59 10.74
C LEU A 207 18.84 21.81 9.89
N ARG A 208 19.63 22.73 10.46
CA ARG A 208 19.88 24.06 9.85
C ARG A 208 20.90 24.03 8.71
N THR A 209 21.87 23.12 8.76
CA THR A 209 22.95 23.05 7.76
C THR A 209 22.84 21.78 6.91
N ASN A 210 23.41 21.82 5.69
CA ASN A 210 23.50 20.62 4.86
C ASN A 210 24.35 19.53 5.53
N THR A 211 25.40 19.92 6.28
CA THR A 211 26.22 18.99 7.04
C THR A 211 25.41 18.26 8.11
N ASP A 212 24.52 18.95 8.84
CA ASP A 212 23.65 18.31 9.83
C ASP A 212 22.66 17.34 9.18
N LYS A 213 22.09 17.72 8.01
CA LYS A 213 21.19 16.85 7.22
C LYS A 213 21.90 15.61 6.69
N GLU A 214 23.11 15.77 6.17
CA GLU A 214 23.95 14.66 5.70
C GLU A 214 24.28 13.71 6.86
N LYS A 215 24.70 14.26 8.00
CA LYS A 215 24.98 13.48 9.20
C LYS A 215 23.75 12.72 9.70
N TYR A 216 22.58 13.36 9.72
CA TYR A 216 21.32 12.72 10.11
C TYR A 216 20.98 11.52 9.21
N ILE A 217 21.08 11.66 7.88
CA ILE A 217 20.84 10.55 6.95
C ILE A 217 21.86 9.43 7.14
N CYS A 218 23.14 9.74 7.33
CA CYS A 218 24.15 8.74 7.67
C CYS A 218 23.78 7.99 8.94
N GLU A 219 23.46 8.68 10.04
CA GLU A 219 23.12 8.05 11.31
C GLU A 219 21.85 7.20 11.23
N LEU A 220 20.84 7.68 10.48
CA LEU A 220 19.58 6.97 10.28
C LEU A 220 19.78 5.61 9.58
N ILE A 221 20.70 5.54 8.61
CA ILE A 221 20.88 4.37 7.74
C ILE A 221 22.07 3.50 8.16
N CYS A 222 23.09 4.06 8.84
CA CYS A 222 24.29 3.33 9.25
C CYS A 222 24.16 2.62 10.61
N ASN A 223 23.16 2.96 11.44
CA ASN A 223 22.91 2.26 12.70
C ASN A 223 22.27 0.88 12.53
N ASP A 224 21.91 0.51 11.30
CA ASP A 224 21.46 -0.84 10.97
C ASP A 224 22.68 -1.77 10.97
N GLN A 225 22.90 -2.48 12.08
CA GLN A 225 23.82 -3.62 12.14
C GLN A 225 23.52 -4.52 10.95
N SER A 226 24.56 -4.82 10.17
CA SER A 226 24.50 -5.76 9.05
C SER A 226 23.86 -7.06 9.52
N VAL A 227 22.61 -7.29 9.14
CA VAL A 227 22.04 -8.63 9.15
C VAL A 227 22.81 -9.39 8.07
N SER A 228 23.62 -10.32 8.54
CA SER A 228 24.37 -11.29 7.75
C SER A 228 23.50 -11.92 6.67
N GLU A 229 24.03 -11.96 5.45
CA GLU A 229 23.58 -12.77 4.32
C GLU A 229 22.07 -13.06 4.35
N SER A 230 21.28 -12.04 4.00
CA SER A 230 19.98 -12.29 3.40
C SER A 230 20.22 -13.26 2.26
N GLU A 231 19.68 -14.48 2.36
CA GLU A 231 19.32 -15.27 1.20
C GLU A 231 18.82 -14.27 0.16
N THR A 232 19.44 -14.28 -1.01
CA THR A 232 18.96 -13.51 -2.15
C THR A 232 17.46 -13.74 -2.20
N LEU A 233 16.70 -12.71 -1.81
CA LEU A 233 15.33 -12.57 -2.24
C LEU A 233 15.48 -12.41 -3.74
N GLU A 234 15.62 -13.54 -4.44
CA GLU A 234 15.15 -13.66 -5.80
C GLU A 234 13.83 -12.91 -5.77
N GLU A 235 13.76 -11.86 -6.56
CA GLU A 235 12.51 -11.20 -6.86
C GLU A 235 11.56 -12.35 -7.18
N ILE A 236 10.64 -12.69 -6.25
CA ILE A 236 9.55 -13.61 -6.55
C ILE A 236 8.61 -12.79 -7.43
N PHE A 237 9.10 -12.48 -8.62
CA PHE A 237 8.31 -12.25 -9.80
C PHE A 237 7.60 -13.57 -10.04
N TYR A 238 6.35 -13.65 -9.59
CA TYR A 238 5.41 -14.46 -10.34
C TYR A 238 5.15 -13.72 -11.66
N ASP A 239 6.08 -13.90 -12.59
CA ASP A 239 5.74 -13.87 -13.99
C ASP A 239 4.70 -14.98 -14.18
N ALA A 240 3.52 -14.58 -14.62
CA ALA A 240 2.47 -15.52 -14.96
C ALA A 240 2.86 -16.22 -16.28
N GLN A 241 3.83 -17.12 -16.22
CA GLN A 241 3.94 -18.22 -17.17
C GLN A 241 3.57 -19.51 -16.44
N GLU A 242 2.32 -19.90 -16.71
CA GLU A 242 1.81 -21.26 -16.84
C GLU A 242 2.64 -22.41 -16.25
N SER A 243 2.03 -23.11 -15.30
CA SER A 243 2.15 -24.57 -15.24
C SER A 243 0.75 -25.18 -15.24
N ILE A 244 0.24 -25.44 -16.44
CA ILE A 244 -0.88 -26.34 -16.68
C ILE A 244 -0.36 -27.76 -16.38
N PRO A 245 -1.04 -28.59 -15.56
CA PRO A 245 -0.69 -30.00 -15.44
C PRO A 245 -1.00 -30.70 -16.77
N GLU A 246 0.03 -31.26 -17.40
CA GLU A 246 -0.09 -32.07 -18.61
C GLU A 246 -1.06 -33.24 -18.42
N GLN A 247 -2.05 -33.33 -19.32
CA GLN A 247 -2.61 -34.62 -19.75
C GLN A 247 -2.55 -34.70 -21.28
N SER A 248 -1.56 -35.47 -21.74
CA SER A 248 -1.48 -36.30 -22.95
C SER A 248 -2.65 -36.24 -23.95
N THR A 249 -2.39 -35.80 -25.20
CA THR A 249 -2.27 -36.66 -26.41
C THR A 249 -1.96 -35.86 -27.70
N SER A 250 -0.96 -36.37 -28.44
CA SER A 250 -0.80 -36.44 -29.92
C SER A 250 -0.69 -35.20 -30.83
N GLU A 251 0.49 -35.14 -31.49
CA GLU A 251 0.76 -34.92 -32.94
C GLU A 251 0.96 -33.50 -33.56
N ILE A 252 2.24 -33.09 -33.60
CA ILE A 252 3.09 -32.47 -34.65
C ILE A 252 2.50 -31.50 -35.73
N LEU A 253 2.97 -30.23 -35.76
CA LEU A 253 3.90 -29.60 -36.75
C LEU A 253 4.02 -28.05 -36.56
N PRO A 254 5.14 -27.41 -37.00
CA PRO A 254 5.65 -26.17 -36.43
C PRO A 254 5.23 -24.91 -37.21
N TYR A 255 5.10 -23.79 -36.50
CA TYR A 255 5.23 -22.46 -37.09
C TYR A 255 6.08 -21.57 -36.19
N SER A 256 7.03 -20.92 -36.84
CA SER A 256 8.07 -20.04 -36.31
C SER A 256 7.64 -18.57 -36.30
N GLU A 257 8.20 -17.84 -35.34
CA GLU A 257 8.41 -16.38 -35.24
C GLU A 257 7.19 -15.47 -34.97
N SER A 258 7.19 -14.77 -33.83
CA SER A 258 7.99 -13.53 -33.72
C SER A 258 8.24 -13.16 -32.25
N GLN A 259 9.48 -12.75 -31.97
CA GLN A 259 9.93 -12.23 -30.70
C GLN A 259 9.43 -10.79 -30.52
N ILE A 260 8.72 -10.52 -29.43
CA ILE A 260 8.47 -9.16 -28.93
C ILE A 260 8.99 -9.17 -27.47
N PRO A 261 9.99 -8.35 -27.09
CA PRO A 261 10.55 -8.38 -25.75
C PRO A 261 9.56 -7.86 -24.69
N ASP A 262 9.66 -8.48 -23.51
CA ASP A 262 8.85 -8.27 -22.31
C ASP A 262 8.84 -6.82 -21.79
N ASP A 263 7.68 -6.46 -21.24
CA ASP A 263 7.31 -5.16 -20.64
C ASP A 263 8.24 -4.79 -19.47
N VAL A 264 9.18 -3.89 -19.74
CA VAL A 264 10.02 -3.24 -18.72
C VAL A 264 9.18 -2.17 -18.01
N PHE A 265 9.04 -2.29 -16.69
CA PHE A 265 8.58 -1.20 -15.84
C PHE A 265 9.52 0.00 -16.02
N TYR A 266 9.06 1.04 -16.74
CA TYR A 266 9.77 2.30 -16.84
C TYR A 266 9.85 2.93 -15.44
N ASP A 267 11.08 3.01 -14.90
CA ASP A 267 11.45 3.90 -13.81
C ASP A 267 11.16 5.33 -14.26
N ALA A 268 10.01 5.87 -13.86
CA ALA A 268 9.63 7.21 -14.23
C ALA A 268 10.42 8.23 -13.40
N TYR A 269 11.02 9.20 -14.12
CA TYR A 269 11.47 10.53 -13.68
C TYR A 269 12.93 10.70 -13.21
N GLU A 270 13.85 10.77 -14.18
CA GLU A 270 14.97 11.74 -14.15
C GLU A 270 14.57 12.99 -14.96
N TYR A 271 13.78 13.88 -14.38
CA TYR A 271 13.58 15.21 -14.96
C TYR A 271 13.58 16.27 -13.86
N ILE A 272 14.58 17.15 -13.89
CA ILE A 272 14.66 18.35 -13.04
C ILE A 272 14.33 19.54 -13.93
N PRO A 273 13.15 20.17 -13.80
CA PRO A 273 12.92 21.46 -14.44
C PRO A 273 13.69 22.56 -13.70
N GLN A 274 14.45 23.36 -14.45
CA GLN A 274 14.98 24.65 -14.01
C GLN A 274 13.82 25.66 -13.91
N ASP A 275 13.70 26.31 -12.77
CA ASP A 275 12.74 27.38 -12.47
C ASP A 275 12.90 28.56 -13.46
N PRO A 276 11.82 29.29 -13.81
CA PRO A 276 11.54 30.48 -12.98
C PRO A 276 10.05 30.82 -12.77
N LEU A 277 9.73 31.11 -11.51
CA LEU A 277 8.96 32.24 -10.96
C LEU A 277 7.52 32.54 -11.47
N THR A 278 6.65 32.74 -10.46
CA THR A 278 5.33 33.38 -10.45
C THR A 278 4.13 32.58 -10.94
N HIS A 279 3.38 31.99 -10.02
CA HIS A 279 2.04 32.49 -9.69
C HIS A 279 1.52 31.89 -8.38
N ASP A 280 1.07 32.78 -7.52
CA ASP A 280 0.28 32.50 -6.33
C ASP A 280 -0.97 31.72 -6.72
N SER A 281 -1.12 30.50 -6.23
CA SER A 281 -2.35 29.73 -6.37
C SER A 281 -2.48 28.71 -5.24
N SER A 282 -3.35 29.05 -4.29
CA SER A 282 -3.86 28.15 -3.28
C SER A 282 -4.66 27.03 -3.96
N PHE A 283 -4.10 25.83 -4.06
CA PHE A 283 -4.85 24.67 -4.52
C PHE A 283 -4.75 23.50 -3.55
N HIS A 284 -5.92 22.90 -3.39
CA HIS A 284 -6.34 21.92 -2.41
C HIS A 284 -5.40 20.72 -2.31
N TYR A 285 -5.07 20.35 -1.06
CA TYR A 285 -4.51 19.06 -0.72
C TYR A 285 -5.49 17.95 -1.06
N ASP A 286 -5.09 17.01 -1.92
CA ASP A 286 -5.71 15.68 -2.00
C ASP A 286 -5.28 14.84 -0.79
N MET A 287 -5.91 15.17 0.33
CA MET A 287 -6.11 14.33 1.50
C MET A 287 -7.62 14.09 1.64
N GLN A 288 -8.27 13.62 0.57
CA GLN A 288 -9.69 13.26 0.58
C GLN A 288 -9.89 11.84 0.06
N ALA A 289 -9.50 10.88 0.89
CA ALA A 289 -10.24 9.63 1.05
C ALA A 289 -10.45 9.38 2.55
N LEU A 290 -10.99 10.39 3.24
CA LEU A 290 -11.48 10.26 4.60
C LEU A 290 -12.95 10.67 4.60
N GLY A 291 -13.83 9.68 4.68
CA GLY A 291 -15.25 9.91 4.93
C GLY A 291 -15.42 10.67 6.24
N SER A 292 -15.80 11.94 6.12
CA SER A 292 -16.27 12.76 7.23
C SER A 292 -17.55 12.15 7.80
N ILE A 293 -17.50 11.61 9.02
CA ILE A 293 -18.69 11.44 9.86
C ILE A 293 -18.89 12.79 10.55
N GLY A 294 -19.83 13.59 10.04
CA GLY A 294 -20.43 14.68 10.80
C GLY A 294 -21.32 14.07 11.88
N SER A 295 -20.96 14.30 13.15
CA SER A 295 -21.80 14.01 14.31
C SER A 295 -22.54 15.29 14.70
N SER A 296 -23.83 15.08 15.02
CA SER A 296 -24.78 15.93 15.76
C SER A 296 -25.35 17.18 15.07
N ASP A 297 -26.65 17.11 14.79
CA ASP A 297 -27.61 18.00 15.48
C ASP A 297 -28.76 17.15 16.04
N PHE A 298 -28.76 17.01 17.36
CA PHE A 298 -29.94 16.71 18.17
C PHE A 298 -30.62 18.06 18.40
N GLU A 299 -31.71 18.36 17.70
CA GLU A 299 -32.66 19.38 18.16
C GLU A 299 -34.04 18.75 18.34
N THR A 300 -34.39 18.63 19.62
CA THR A 300 -35.75 18.61 20.14
C THR A 300 -36.63 19.67 19.49
N ARG A 301 -37.84 19.28 19.05
CA ARG A 301 -39.04 20.12 19.23
C ARG A 301 -40.31 19.28 19.19
N SER A 302 -41.02 19.35 20.32
CA SER A 302 -42.38 18.90 20.54
C SER A 302 -43.38 19.65 19.65
N LEU A 303 -44.30 18.91 19.03
CA LEU A 303 -45.76 18.90 19.27
C LEU A 303 -46.43 18.03 18.20
#